data_AF-A0A7C3FWF5-F1
#
_entry.id   AF-A0A7C3FWF5-F1
#
_cell.length_a   1.000
_cell.length_b   1.000
_cell.length_c   1.000
_cell.angle_alpha   90.00
_cell.angle_beta   90.00
_cell.angle_gamma   90.00
#
_symmetry.space_group_name_H-M   'P 1'
#
loop_
_entity.id
_entity.type
_entity.pdbx_description
1 polymer ?
#
loop_
_entity_poly.entity_id
_entity_poly.type
_entity_poly.pdbx_seq_one_letter_code
_entity_poly.pdbx_strand_id
1 'polypeptide(L)'
;MKINKNIMSIFYIVILIGFVAVSVVSYITYKTTRDDHYKENEYYVQMVNLSMQNMLDQYELSLDILGKRLLENRLFENSQKTDQILNTILRENDAFVGFGLIATDGHFIFTSKNVDITKMGNLKENPETAASFLQTLHSKHLVVGRTYFVKGLGKWVIPIRKALYDENGKPLAIIATGIELDRKGGFFSNLKLKNSEKILVVKELQGQFYRIFYSGKDVQDKTFLYAKAIENSVSNAVMQSLQEEYNLTLKKLQKVGKDVTVSPACKNFSDENVFISIVYNKKYDLWVSLSEAKKDWVQEALKT
;
A
#
# COMPACT_ATOMS: atom_id res chain seq x y z
N MET A 1 10.70 -23.26 71.72
CA MET A 1 9.84 -23.12 70.52
C MET A 1 10.22 -21.85 69.74
N LYS A 2 11.36 -21.84 69.01
CA LYS A 2 11.83 -20.68 68.21
C LYS A 2 12.38 -21.05 66.81
N ILE A 3 12.51 -22.34 66.50
CA ILE A 3 13.11 -22.82 65.25
C ILE A 3 12.13 -22.74 64.06
N ASN A 4 10.82 -22.95 64.27
CA ASN A 4 9.81 -22.93 63.20
C ASN A 4 9.59 -21.54 62.57
N LYS A 5 9.85 -20.44 63.30
CA LYS A 5 9.63 -19.09 62.77
C LYS A 5 10.70 -18.69 61.74
N ASN A 6 11.93 -19.19 61.90
CA ASN A 6 13.04 -18.90 60.98
C ASN A 6 12.94 -19.70 59.67
N ILE A 7 12.48 -20.95 59.73
CA ILE A 7 12.31 -21.80 58.53
C ILE A 7 11.21 -21.21 57.62
N MET A 8 10.08 -20.77 58.18
CA MET A 8 9.03 -20.12 57.41
C MET A 8 9.47 -18.80 56.79
N SER A 9 10.25 -17.98 57.51
CA SER A 9 10.81 -16.74 56.95
C SER A 9 11.77 -17.01 55.78
N ILE A 10 12.64 -18.02 55.90
CA ILE A 10 13.54 -18.42 54.81
C ILE A 10 12.73 -18.92 53.60
N PHE A 11 11.70 -19.73 53.83
CA PHE A 11 10.80 -20.21 52.78
C PHE A 11 10.13 -19.05 52.02
N TYR A 12 9.59 -18.06 52.72
CA TYR A 12 9.00 -16.88 52.08
C TYR A 12 10.03 -16.04 51.30
N ILE A 13 11.26 -15.92 51.80
CA ILE A 13 12.34 -15.21 51.09
C ILE A 13 12.70 -15.95 49.80
N VAL A 14 12.82 -17.28 49.84
CA VAL A 14 13.10 -18.10 48.66
C VAL A 14 11.99 -17.97 47.62
N ILE A 15 10.71 -18.01 48.05
CA ILE A 15 9.57 -17.78 47.15
C ILE A 15 9.62 -16.37 46.55
N LEU A 16 9.90 -15.35 47.35
CA LEU A 16 9.96 -13.97 46.88
C LEU A 16 11.07 -13.80 45.83
N ILE A 17 12.26 -14.36 46.08
CA ILE A 17 13.37 -14.33 45.13
C ILE A 17 12.99 -15.08 43.85
N GLY A 18 12.37 -16.25 43.97
CA GLY A 18 11.88 -17.01 42.82
C GLY A 18 10.85 -16.23 42.00
N PHE A 19 9.89 -15.58 42.66
CA PHE A 19 8.88 -14.76 42.00
C PHE A 19 9.48 -13.54 41.30
N VAL A 20 10.43 -12.85 41.93
CA VAL A 20 11.16 -11.73 41.32
C VAL A 20 11.97 -12.20 40.12
N ALA A 21 12.70 -13.31 40.26
CA ALA A 21 13.49 -13.88 39.17
C ALA A 21 12.61 -14.24 37.97
N VAL A 22 11.49 -14.93 38.20
CA VAL A 22 10.51 -15.28 37.16
C VAL A 22 9.94 -14.01 36.52
N SER A 23 9.53 -13.01 37.31
CA SER A 23 8.96 -11.76 36.79
C SER A 23 9.97 -11.00 35.91
N VAL A 24 11.24 -10.93 36.32
CA VAL A 24 12.30 -10.29 35.54
C VAL A 24 12.55 -11.06 34.24
N VAL A 25 12.68 -12.38 34.30
CA VAL A 25 12.88 -13.22 33.11
C VAL A 25 11.70 -13.08 32.16
N SER A 26 10.47 -13.18 32.65
CA SER A 26 9.26 -12.98 31.84
C SER A 26 9.21 -11.61 31.17
N TYR A 27 9.60 -10.55 31.89
CA TYR A 27 9.67 -9.20 31.32
C TYR A 27 10.75 -9.07 30.24
N ILE A 28 11.93 -9.64 30.45
CA ILE A 28 13.03 -9.64 29.48
C ILE A 28 12.61 -10.43 28.23
N THR A 29 12.10 -11.65 28.38
CA THR A 29 11.64 -12.48 27.26
C THR A 29 10.55 -11.76 26.47
N TYR A 30 9.53 -11.20 27.15
CA TYR A 30 8.48 -10.41 26.51
C TYR A 30 9.07 -9.27 25.67
N LYS A 31 9.99 -8.50 26.23
CA LYS A 31 10.59 -7.35 25.53
C LYS A 31 11.42 -7.79 24.32
N THR A 32 12.27 -8.80 24.50
CA THR A 32 13.13 -9.32 23.42
C THR A 32 12.30 -9.89 22.28
N THR A 33 11.34 -10.77 22.57
CA THR A 33 10.45 -11.33 21.56
C THR A 33 9.66 -10.23 20.85
N ARG A 34 9.31 -9.13 21.52
CA ARG A 34 8.54 -8.05 20.89
C ARG A 34 9.42 -7.28 19.93
N ASP A 35 10.59 -6.91 20.39
CA ASP A 35 11.56 -6.13 19.62
C ASP A 35 12.06 -6.93 18.40
N ASP A 36 12.14 -8.26 18.50
CA ASP A 36 12.49 -9.13 17.37
C ASP A 36 11.39 -9.17 16.30
N HIS A 37 10.11 -9.32 16.68
CA HIS A 37 8.99 -9.24 15.72
C HIS A 37 8.85 -7.84 15.11
N TYR A 38 9.13 -6.78 15.87
CA TYR A 38 9.13 -5.41 15.33
C TYR A 38 10.17 -5.25 14.22
N LYS A 39 11.38 -5.79 14.41
CA LYS A 39 12.45 -5.79 13.40
C LYS A 39 12.11 -6.68 12.20
N GLU A 40 11.53 -7.85 12.43
CA GLU A 40 11.10 -8.76 11.35
C GLU A 40 10.04 -8.08 10.48
N ASN A 41 9.03 -7.46 11.09
CA ASN A 41 7.97 -6.76 10.35
C ASN A 41 8.46 -5.47 9.66
N GLU A 42 9.40 -4.74 10.28
CA GLU A 42 10.14 -3.62 9.65
C GLU A 42 10.88 -4.10 8.39
N TYR A 43 11.62 -5.20 8.48
CA TYR A 43 12.32 -5.79 7.34
C TYR A 43 11.34 -6.22 6.24
N TYR A 44 10.24 -6.90 6.58
CA TYR A 44 9.26 -7.32 5.58
C TYR A 44 8.54 -6.14 4.92
N VAL A 45 8.14 -5.11 5.68
CA VAL A 45 7.48 -3.95 5.07
C VAL A 45 8.44 -3.19 4.14
N GLN A 46 9.73 -3.12 4.46
CA GLN A 46 10.75 -2.60 3.55
C GLN A 46 10.84 -3.45 2.27
N MET A 47 10.89 -4.78 2.38
CA MET A 47 10.91 -5.66 1.20
C MET A 47 9.68 -5.48 0.33
N VAL A 48 8.48 -5.40 0.93
CA VAL A 48 7.22 -5.12 0.23
C VAL A 48 7.32 -3.79 -0.52
N ASN A 49 7.79 -2.74 0.14
CA ASN A 49 7.95 -1.42 -0.47
C ASN A 49 8.96 -1.41 -1.62
N LEU A 50 10.11 -2.08 -1.48
CA LEU A 50 11.11 -2.21 -2.55
C LEU A 50 10.56 -2.98 -3.74
N SER A 51 9.85 -4.09 -3.49
CA SER A 51 9.21 -4.87 -4.56
C SER A 51 8.15 -4.05 -5.29
N MET A 52 7.32 -3.30 -4.55
CA MET A 52 6.32 -2.41 -5.13
C MET A 52 6.98 -1.32 -5.98
N GLN A 53 8.03 -0.69 -5.47
CA GLN A 53 8.75 0.36 -6.16
C GLN A 53 9.34 -0.14 -7.48
N ASN A 54 10.05 -1.27 -7.46
CA ASN A 54 10.64 -1.86 -8.66
C ASN A 54 9.58 -2.19 -9.72
N MET A 55 8.41 -2.69 -9.29
CA MET A 55 7.32 -2.98 -10.21
C MET A 55 6.73 -1.69 -10.82
N LEU A 56 6.53 -0.65 -10.01
CA LEU A 56 6.07 0.65 -10.49
C LEU A 56 7.11 1.33 -11.40
N ASP A 57 8.40 1.15 -11.14
CA ASP A 57 9.49 1.61 -12.01
C ASP A 57 9.42 0.93 -13.40
N GLN A 58 9.16 -0.37 -13.43
CA GLN A 58 8.97 -1.12 -14.67
C GLN A 58 7.74 -0.66 -15.46
N TYR A 59 6.63 -0.40 -14.76
CA TYR A 59 5.42 0.13 -15.40
C TYR A 59 5.62 1.56 -15.89
N GLU A 60 6.34 2.38 -15.13
CA GLU A 60 6.71 3.74 -15.53
C GLU A 60 7.53 3.75 -16.82
N LEU A 61 8.53 2.88 -16.92
CA LEU A 61 9.34 2.73 -18.13
C LEU A 61 8.51 2.23 -19.32
N SER A 62 7.62 1.27 -19.09
CA SER A 62 6.72 0.73 -20.11
C SER A 62 5.80 1.83 -20.67
N LEU A 63 5.20 2.64 -19.78
CA LEU A 63 4.37 3.79 -20.17
C LEU A 63 5.17 4.88 -20.89
N ASP A 64 6.43 5.11 -20.52
CA ASP A 64 7.30 6.07 -21.21
C ASP A 64 7.59 5.66 -22.64
N ILE A 65 8.04 4.41 -22.84
CA ILE A 65 8.35 3.88 -24.17
C ILE A 65 7.10 3.92 -25.05
N LEU A 66 5.96 3.50 -24.49
CA LEU A 66 4.68 3.56 -25.15
C LEU A 66 4.27 4.98 -25.54
N GLY A 67 4.31 5.89 -24.58
CA GLY A 67 3.91 7.28 -24.78
C GLY A 67 4.74 7.97 -25.85
N LYS A 68 6.08 7.81 -25.81
CA LYS A 68 6.99 8.35 -26.82
C LYS A 68 6.66 7.80 -28.21
N ARG A 69 6.48 6.49 -28.35
CA ARG A 69 6.15 5.85 -29.62
C ARG A 69 4.83 6.37 -30.22
N LEU A 70 3.83 6.62 -29.37
CA LEU A 70 2.56 7.20 -29.80
C LEU A 70 2.74 8.63 -30.33
N LEU A 71 3.57 9.45 -29.68
CA LEU A 71 3.81 10.84 -30.04
C LEU A 71 4.70 11.03 -31.26
N GLU A 72 5.86 10.37 -31.32
CA GLU A 72 6.92 10.60 -32.35
C GLU A 72 6.42 10.42 -33.78
N ASN A 73 5.47 9.50 -33.99
CA ASN A 73 4.97 9.15 -35.31
C ASN A 73 3.53 9.62 -35.53
N ARG A 74 3.00 10.48 -34.64
CA ARG A 74 1.58 10.84 -34.56
C ARG A 74 0.66 9.62 -34.67
N LEU A 75 1.10 8.49 -34.10
CA LEU A 75 0.36 7.23 -34.24
C LEU A 75 -1.00 7.34 -33.58
N PHE A 76 -1.15 8.19 -32.56
CA PHE A 76 -2.44 8.49 -31.95
C PHE A 76 -3.48 9.02 -32.96
N GLU A 77 -3.06 9.59 -34.10
CA GLU A 77 -3.96 10.00 -35.20
C GLU A 77 -4.36 8.81 -36.10
N ASN A 78 -3.62 7.69 -36.04
CA ASN A 78 -3.90 6.45 -36.76
C ASN A 78 -4.45 5.37 -35.81
N SER A 79 -5.78 5.29 -35.74
CA SER A 79 -6.50 4.37 -34.85
C SER A 79 -6.04 2.92 -35.02
N GLN A 80 -5.85 2.42 -36.25
CA GLN A 80 -5.48 1.04 -36.53
C GLN A 80 -4.07 0.68 -36.03
N LYS A 81 -3.08 1.55 -36.22
CA LYS A 81 -1.70 1.29 -35.75
C LYS A 81 -1.61 1.42 -34.23
N THR A 82 -2.28 2.42 -33.65
CA THR A 82 -2.35 2.58 -32.19
C THR A 82 -3.02 1.39 -31.53
N ASP A 83 -4.11 0.89 -32.12
CA ASP A 83 -4.77 -0.35 -31.71
C ASP A 83 -3.81 -1.54 -31.67
N GLN A 84 -3.03 -1.75 -32.73
CA GLN A 84 -2.11 -2.89 -32.83
C GLN A 84 -1.04 -2.85 -31.74
N ILE A 85 -0.45 -1.68 -31.49
CA ILE A 85 0.60 -1.51 -30.48
C ILE A 85 0.04 -1.76 -29.08
N LEU A 86 -1.08 -1.13 -28.74
CA LEU A 86 -1.66 -1.24 -27.40
C LEU A 86 -2.17 -2.65 -27.12
N ASN A 87 -2.79 -3.32 -28.10
CA ASN A 87 -3.23 -4.71 -27.92
C ASN A 87 -2.05 -5.69 -27.81
N THR A 88 -0.94 -5.44 -28.52
CA THR A 88 0.27 -6.28 -28.39
C THR A 88 0.79 -6.23 -26.95
N ILE A 89 0.86 -5.03 -26.36
CA ILE A 89 1.37 -4.86 -25.01
C ILE A 89 0.39 -5.37 -23.95
N LEU A 90 -0.91 -5.22 -24.15
CA LEU A 90 -1.90 -5.86 -23.27
C LEU A 90 -1.80 -7.38 -23.28
N ARG A 91 -1.42 -7.98 -24.41
CA ARG A 91 -1.23 -9.43 -24.52
C ARG A 91 0.08 -9.89 -23.89
N GLU A 92 1.14 -9.08 -23.96
CA GLU A 92 2.45 -9.40 -23.40
C GLU A 92 2.57 -9.08 -21.91
N ASN A 93 1.76 -8.14 -21.40
CA ASN A 93 1.75 -7.76 -20.00
C ASN A 93 0.40 -8.04 -19.36
N ASP A 94 0.32 -9.18 -18.68
CA ASP A 94 -0.87 -9.61 -17.97
C ASP A 94 -1.28 -8.66 -16.84
N ALA A 95 -0.42 -7.78 -16.33
CA ALA A 95 -0.84 -6.88 -15.26
C ALA A 95 -1.82 -5.79 -15.73
N PHE A 96 -1.73 -5.38 -17.00
CA PHE A 96 -2.51 -4.28 -17.55
C PHE A 96 -3.87 -4.76 -18.08
N VAL A 97 -4.92 -4.01 -17.78
CA VAL A 97 -6.30 -4.34 -18.20
C VAL A 97 -6.86 -3.43 -19.28
N GLY A 98 -6.13 -2.40 -19.70
CA GLY A 98 -6.56 -1.49 -20.75
C GLY A 98 -5.67 -0.27 -20.80
N PHE A 99 -5.62 0.41 -21.94
CA PHE A 99 -4.86 1.64 -22.11
C PHE A 99 -5.77 2.79 -22.53
N GLY A 100 -5.39 3.99 -22.12
CA GLY A 100 -6.01 5.23 -22.58
C GLY A 100 -4.96 6.30 -22.85
N LEU A 101 -5.19 7.09 -23.90
CA LEU A 101 -4.52 8.37 -24.13
C LEU A 101 -5.52 9.47 -23.82
N ILE A 102 -5.17 10.38 -22.93
CA ILE A 102 -6.05 11.38 -22.36
C ILE A 102 -5.46 12.76 -22.63
N ALA A 103 -6.29 13.69 -23.08
CA ALA A 103 -5.91 15.09 -23.25
C ALA A 103 -5.69 15.78 -21.88
N THR A 104 -5.02 16.92 -21.87
CA THR A 104 -4.70 17.65 -20.63
C THR A 104 -5.92 18.27 -19.92
N ASP A 105 -7.05 18.35 -20.60
CA ASP A 105 -8.35 18.75 -20.02
C ASP A 105 -9.14 17.56 -19.43
N GLY A 106 -8.67 16.32 -19.61
CA GLY A 106 -9.21 15.11 -19.01
C GLY A 106 -10.10 14.25 -19.91
N HIS A 107 -10.37 14.64 -21.17
CA HIS A 107 -11.12 13.78 -22.09
C HIS A 107 -10.23 12.70 -22.72
N PHE A 108 -10.80 11.53 -22.99
CA PHE A 108 -10.09 10.44 -23.66
C PHE A 108 -9.98 10.74 -25.17
N ILE A 109 -8.74 10.74 -25.67
CA ILE A 109 -8.43 10.82 -27.10
C ILE A 109 -8.58 9.43 -27.71
N PHE A 110 -8.10 8.41 -27.01
CA PHE A 110 -8.05 7.03 -27.48
C PHE A 110 -8.12 6.04 -26.32
N THR A 111 -8.68 4.85 -26.55
CA THR A 111 -8.61 3.71 -25.62
C THR A 111 -8.35 2.41 -26.37
N SER A 112 -7.72 1.43 -25.71
CA SER A 112 -7.61 0.08 -26.26
C SER A 112 -9.00 -0.53 -26.52
N LYS A 113 -9.10 -1.44 -27.49
CA LYS A 113 -10.39 -2.00 -27.98
C LYS A 113 -11.26 -2.65 -26.91
N ASN A 114 -10.64 -3.17 -25.85
CA ASN A 114 -11.34 -3.82 -24.76
C ASN A 114 -11.95 -2.81 -23.75
N VAL A 115 -11.73 -1.50 -23.95
CA VAL A 115 -12.30 -0.42 -23.14
C VAL A 115 -13.40 0.27 -23.95
N ASP A 116 -14.59 0.33 -23.39
CA ASP A 116 -15.71 1.09 -23.96
C ASP A 116 -15.55 2.60 -23.66
N ILE A 117 -15.01 3.35 -24.61
CA ILE A 117 -14.74 4.79 -24.48
C ILE A 117 -16.01 5.62 -24.20
N THR A 118 -17.19 5.16 -24.64
CA THR A 118 -18.46 5.88 -24.42
C THR A 118 -18.88 5.91 -22.94
N LYS A 119 -18.33 4.97 -22.15
CA LYS A 119 -18.52 4.89 -20.69
C LYS A 119 -17.37 5.55 -19.92
N MET A 120 -16.42 6.16 -20.61
CA MET A 120 -15.30 6.87 -20.01
C MET A 120 -15.65 8.36 -19.92
N GLY A 121 -15.91 8.84 -18.71
CA GLY A 121 -16.10 10.27 -18.44
C GLY A 121 -14.79 11.05 -18.42
N ASN A 122 -14.89 12.37 -18.26
CA ASN A 122 -13.72 13.23 -18.11
C ASN A 122 -13.01 12.96 -16.77
N LEU A 123 -11.70 12.68 -16.82
CA LEU A 123 -10.91 12.35 -15.62
C LEU A 123 -10.62 13.55 -14.70
N LYS A 124 -10.63 14.77 -15.24
CA LYS A 124 -10.42 16.02 -14.50
C LYS A 124 -11.69 16.45 -13.76
N GLU A 125 -12.87 16.12 -14.29
CA GLU A 125 -14.17 16.47 -13.71
C GLU A 125 -14.70 15.42 -12.75
N ASN A 126 -14.29 14.15 -12.89
CA ASN A 126 -14.73 13.09 -11.99
C ASN A 126 -14.03 13.21 -10.60
N PRO A 127 -14.79 13.34 -9.50
CA PRO A 127 -14.24 13.45 -8.14
C PRO A 127 -13.28 12.33 -7.74
N GLU A 128 -13.47 11.11 -8.25
CA GLU A 128 -12.60 9.96 -7.93
C GLU A 128 -11.21 10.08 -8.60
N THR A 129 -11.11 10.77 -9.73
CA THR A 129 -9.89 10.80 -10.53
C THR A 129 -9.21 12.16 -10.58
N ALA A 130 -9.96 13.25 -10.37
CA ALA A 130 -9.52 14.63 -10.55
C ALA A 130 -8.22 14.95 -9.82
N ALA A 131 -8.12 14.61 -8.52
CA ALA A 131 -6.92 14.87 -7.73
C ALA A 131 -5.67 14.20 -8.33
N SER A 132 -5.75 12.90 -8.61
CA SER A 132 -4.65 12.15 -9.20
C SER A 132 -4.35 12.55 -10.65
N PHE A 133 -5.36 13.00 -11.41
CA PHE A 133 -5.20 13.50 -12.77
C PHE A 133 -4.39 14.80 -12.78
N LEU A 134 -4.76 15.76 -11.92
CA LEU A 134 -4.02 17.01 -11.77
C LEU A 134 -2.59 16.75 -11.27
N GLN A 135 -2.41 15.85 -10.29
CA GLN A 135 -1.08 15.42 -9.85
C GLN A 135 -0.23 14.88 -11.01
N THR A 136 -0.85 14.12 -11.93
CA THR A 136 -0.15 13.55 -13.10
C THR A 136 0.38 14.64 -14.02
N LEU A 137 -0.38 15.71 -14.28
CA LEU A 137 0.06 16.80 -15.16
C LEU A 137 1.33 17.50 -14.65
N HIS A 138 1.53 17.51 -13.34
CA HIS A 138 2.68 18.16 -12.68
C HIS A 138 3.81 17.18 -12.31
N SER A 139 3.67 15.89 -12.62
CA SER A 139 4.63 14.86 -12.22
C SER A 139 5.42 14.31 -13.40
N LYS A 140 6.76 14.33 -13.28
CA LYS A 140 7.66 13.61 -14.21
C LYS A 140 7.65 12.09 -14.01
N HIS A 141 7.13 11.63 -12.87
CA HIS A 141 7.00 10.22 -12.55
C HIS A 141 5.59 9.71 -12.78
N LEU A 142 5.47 8.38 -12.88
CA LEU A 142 4.18 7.72 -12.86
C LEU A 142 3.43 8.07 -11.56
N VAL A 143 2.14 8.39 -11.69
CA VAL A 143 1.23 8.67 -10.58
C VAL A 143 0.26 7.50 -10.43
N VAL A 144 0.20 6.96 -9.22
CA VAL A 144 -0.80 5.98 -8.81
C VAL A 144 -2.03 6.73 -8.29
N GLY A 145 -3.20 6.51 -8.91
CA GLY A 145 -4.46 7.08 -8.43
C GLY A 145 -5.16 6.16 -7.42
N ARG A 146 -6.25 6.65 -6.82
CA ARG A 146 -7.09 5.79 -5.96
C ARG A 146 -7.71 4.66 -6.77
N THR A 147 -7.88 3.50 -6.14
CA THR A 147 -8.59 2.36 -6.73
C THR A 147 -10.06 2.68 -6.88
N TYR A 148 -10.61 2.42 -8.07
CA TYR A 148 -12.01 2.70 -8.39
C TYR A 148 -12.54 1.72 -9.45
N PHE A 149 -13.86 1.69 -9.59
CA PHE A 149 -14.53 0.85 -10.58
C PHE A 149 -14.60 1.57 -11.93
N VAL A 150 -13.92 1.04 -12.95
CA VAL A 150 -13.91 1.61 -14.29
C VAL A 150 -15.06 1.02 -15.09
N LYS A 151 -16.10 1.82 -15.33
CA LYS A 151 -17.32 1.41 -16.06
C LYS A 151 -17.03 0.88 -17.47
N GLY A 152 -16.10 1.52 -18.19
CA GLY A 152 -15.70 1.09 -19.54
C GLY A 152 -14.97 -0.26 -19.59
N LEU A 153 -14.51 -0.77 -18.45
CA LEU A 153 -13.87 -2.08 -18.30
C LEU A 153 -14.73 -3.08 -17.51
N GLY A 154 -15.71 -2.61 -16.74
CA GLY A 154 -16.48 -3.45 -15.83
C GLY A 154 -15.65 -4.04 -14.68
N LYS A 155 -14.54 -3.38 -14.29
CA LYS A 155 -13.58 -3.92 -13.30
C LYS A 155 -13.11 -2.85 -12.31
N TRP A 156 -12.74 -3.31 -11.11
CA TRP A 156 -11.96 -2.53 -10.15
C TRP A 156 -10.49 -2.53 -10.54
N VAL A 157 -9.88 -1.36 -10.63
CA VAL A 157 -8.48 -1.21 -11.05
C VAL A 157 -7.73 -0.26 -10.14
N ILE A 158 -6.42 -0.50 -10.01
CA ILE A 158 -5.47 0.51 -9.55
C ILE A 158 -5.05 1.31 -10.78
N PRO A 159 -5.47 2.57 -10.93
CA PRO A 159 -5.07 3.37 -12.08
C PRO A 159 -3.64 3.87 -11.92
N ILE A 160 -2.84 3.73 -12.98
CA ILE A 160 -1.52 4.34 -13.08
C ILE A 160 -1.47 5.23 -14.32
N ARG A 161 -0.84 6.40 -14.18
CA ARG A 161 -0.83 7.43 -15.21
C ARG A 161 0.53 8.08 -15.32
N LYS A 162 0.89 8.51 -16.52
CA LYS A 162 2.10 9.30 -16.75
C LYS A 162 1.82 10.41 -17.75
N ALA A 163 2.26 11.62 -17.43
CA ALA A 163 2.20 12.73 -18.36
C ALA A 163 3.29 12.57 -19.43
N LEU A 164 2.92 12.86 -20.66
CA LEU A 164 3.81 12.95 -21.80
C LEU A 164 4.11 14.42 -22.05
N TYR A 165 5.38 14.77 -22.16
CA TYR A 165 5.85 16.14 -22.26
C TYR A 165 6.41 16.42 -23.65
N ASP A 166 6.27 17.65 -24.14
CA ASP A 166 6.99 18.13 -25.31
C ASP A 166 8.46 18.42 -24.99
N GLU A 167 9.23 18.80 -26.02
CA GLU A 167 10.65 19.18 -25.89
C GLU A 167 10.88 20.38 -24.96
N ASN A 168 9.86 21.22 -24.76
CA ASN A 168 9.89 22.38 -23.87
C ASN A 168 9.46 22.03 -22.43
N GLY A 169 9.13 20.76 -22.14
CA GLY A 169 8.69 20.30 -20.83
C GLY A 169 7.24 20.63 -20.49
N LYS A 170 6.40 20.97 -21.48
CA LYS A 170 4.96 21.19 -21.30
C LYS A 170 4.19 19.87 -21.47
N PRO A 171 3.21 19.55 -20.60
CA PRO A 171 2.42 18.33 -20.76
C PRO A 171 1.55 18.43 -22.02
N LEU A 172 1.68 17.43 -22.91
CA LEU A 172 0.90 17.29 -24.15
C LEU A 172 -0.33 16.41 -23.96
N ALA A 173 -0.16 15.29 -23.26
CA ALA A 173 -1.19 14.28 -23.02
C ALA A 173 -0.82 13.44 -21.80
N ILE A 174 -1.72 12.56 -21.36
CA ILE A 174 -1.48 11.56 -20.34
C ILE A 174 -1.71 10.18 -20.95
N ILE A 175 -0.75 9.28 -20.76
CA ILE A 175 -0.98 7.85 -20.96
C ILE A 175 -1.42 7.21 -19.64
N ALA A 176 -2.45 6.39 -19.67
CA ALA A 176 -2.98 5.71 -18.50
C ALA A 176 -3.22 4.23 -18.78
N THR A 177 -3.07 3.42 -17.73
CA THR A 177 -3.52 2.04 -17.71
C THR A 177 -4.11 1.70 -16.33
N GLY A 178 -4.88 0.62 -16.28
CA GLY A 178 -5.38 0.03 -15.04
C GLY A 178 -4.64 -1.26 -14.73
N ILE A 179 -4.37 -1.51 -13.46
CA ILE A 179 -3.86 -2.78 -12.96
C ILE A 179 -5.01 -3.52 -12.28
N GLU A 180 -5.21 -4.79 -12.63
CA GLU A 180 -6.25 -5.62 -12.02
C GLU A 180 -5.86 -6.04 -10.59
N LEU A 181 -6.81 -5.93 -9.65
CA LEU A 181 -6.58 -6.35 -8.26
C LEU A 181 -6.44 -7.87 -8.09
N ASP A 182 -7.21 -8.67 -8.84
CA ASP A 182 -7.40 -10.11 -8.58
C ASP A 182 -6.58 -11.02 -9.50
N ARG A 183 -5.76 -10.48 -10.39
CA ARG A 183 -5.10 -11.29 -11.42
C ARG A 183 -3.88 -12.02 -10.84
N LYS A 184 -3.68 -13.28 -11.27
CA LYS A 184 -2.43 -14.02 -11.05
C LYS A 184 -1.27 -13.16 -11.58
N GLY A 185 -0.26 -12.89 -10.76
CA GLY A 185 0.81 -11.94 -11.11
C GLY A 185 0.61 -10.49 -10.64
N GLY A 186 -0.49 -10.17 -9.94
CA GLY A 186 -0.76 -8.83 -9.39
C GLY A 186 0.27 -8.36 -8.34
N PHE A 187 0.15 -7.08 -7.92
CA PHE A 187 1.10 -6.26 -7.13
C PHE A 187 1.99 -6.99 -6.11
N PHE A 188 1.49 -8.02 -5.44
CA PHE A 188 2.21 -8.79 -4.41
C PHE A 188 2.00 -10.31 -4.48
N SER A 189 1.57 -10.83 -5.63
CA SER A 189 1.24 -12.25 -5.80
C SER A 189 2.41 -13.21 -5.58
N ASN A 190 3.65 -12.72 -5.67
CA ASN A 190 4.87 -13.49 -5.44
C ASN A 190 5.41 -13.37 -4.00
N LEU A 191 4.83 -12.50 -3.15
CA LEU A 191 5.24 -12.38 -1.76
C LEU A 191 4.61 -13.51 -0.94
N LYS A 192 5.46 -14.30 -0.29
CA LYS A 192 5.03 -15.32 0.66
C LYS A 192 4.77 -14.66 2.01
N LEU A 193 3.51 -14.28 2.25
CA LEU A 193 3.07 -13.77 3.55
C LEU A 193 2.55 -14.91 4.42
N LYS A 194 2.71 -14.81 5.74
CA LYS A 194 2.00 -15.64 6.70
C LYS A 194 0.50 -15.37 6.58
N ASN A 195 -0.34 -16.35 6.96
CA ASN A 195 -1.80 -16.18 6.91
C ASN A 195 -2.31 -15.05 7.82
N SER A 196 -1.55 -14.69 8.85
CA SER A 196 -1.81 -13.58 9.78
C SER A 196 -1.40 -12.22 9.24
N GLU A 197 -0.49 -12.19 8.27
CA GLU A 197 0.08 -10.98 7.70
C GLU A 197 -0.81 -10.42 6.59
N LYS A 198 -0.95 -9.10 6.55
CA LYS A 198 -1.75 -8.39 5.56
C LYS A 198 -0.99 -7.17 5.08
N ILE A 199 -0.93 -6.98 3.77
CA ILE A 199 -0.40 -5.78 3.14
C ILE A 199 -1.55 -4.83 2.89
N LEU A 200 -1.36 -3.57 3.27
CA LEU A 200 -2.24 -2.46 2.92
C LEU A 200 -1.41 -1.33 2.30
N VAL A 201 -1.78 -0.93 1.09
CA VAL A 201 -1.22 0.24 0.41
C VAL A 201 -2.24 1.37 0.44
N VAL A 202 -1.80 2.56 0.85
CA VAL A 202 -2.66 3.72 1.08
C VAL A 202 -2.10 4.93 0.37
N LYS A 203 -2.97 5.76 -0.19
CA LYS A 203 -2.62 7.07 -0.74
C LYS A 203 -3.37 8.17 0.00
N GLU A 204 -2.67 9.24 0.32
CA GLU A 204 -3.30 10.45 0.83
C GLU A 204 -3.79 11.30 -0.36
N LEU A 205 -5.07 11.63 -0.39
CA LEU A 205 -5.69 12.49 -1.39
C LEU A 205 -6.58 13.50 -0.68
N GLN A 206 -6.30 14.79 -0.87
CA GLN A 206 -7.09 15.88 -0.30
C GLN A 206 -7.27 15.78 1.24
N GLY A 207 -6.23 15.33 1.95
CA GLY A 207 -6.24 15.17 3.41
C GLY A 207 -6.97 13.92 3.92
N GLN A 208 -7.38 13.01 3.02
CA GLN A 208 -7.99 11.73 3.37
C GLN A 208 -7.14 10.57 2.87
N PHE A 209 -7.18 9.45 3.59
CA PHE A 209 -6.43 8.25 3.25
C PHE A 209 -7.31 7.25 2.50
N TYR A 210 -6.94 6.91 1.27
CA TYR A 210 -7.66 5.94 0.45
C TYR A 210 -6.86 4.65 0.29
N ARG A 211 -7.55 3.51 0.40
CA ARG A 211 -6.94 2.20 0.15
C ARG A 211 -6.69 2.05 -1.35
N ILE A 212 -5.46 1.70 -1.71
CA ILE A 212 -5.06 1.38 -3.08
C ILE A 212 -5.11 -0.14 -3.26
N PHE A 213 -4.57 -0.87 -2.31
CA PHE A 213 -4.49 -2.32 -2.37
C PHE A 213 -4.62 -2.92 -0.97
N TYR A 214 -5.23 -4.10 -0.88
CA TYR A 214 -5.33 -4.89 0.35
C TYR A 214 -5.15 -6.36 0.01
N SER A 215 -4.23 -7.06 0.69
CA SER A 215 -3.95 -8.48 0.40
C SER A 215 -4.86 -9.47 1.15
N GLY A 216 -5.67 -8.98 2.09
CA GLY A 216 -6.57 -9.84 2.87
C GLY A 216 -7.71 -10.42 2.05
N LYS A 217 -8.10 -11.63 2.40
CA LYS A 217 -9.23 -12.37 1.81
C LYS A 217 -10.49 -12.34 2.68
N ASP A 218 -10.37 -11.74 3.86
CA ASP A 218 -11.39 -11.54 4.88
C ASP A 218 -12.46 -10.51 4.46
N VAL A 219 -12.18 -9.68 3.46
CA VAL A 219 -13.15 -8.73 2.90
C VAL A 219 -13.31 -8.95 1.39
N GLN A 220 -14.51 -9.37 0.98
CA GLN A 220 -14.84 -9.62 -0.43
C GLN A 220 -15.49 -8.41 -1.11
N ASP A 221 -16.16 -7.54 -0.35
CA ASP A 221 -16.80 -6.34 -0.90
C ASP A 221 -15.75 -5.25 -1.22
N LYS A 222 -15.41 -5.16 -2.50
CA LYS A 222 -14.50 -4.13 -3.03
C LYS A 222 -15.05 -2.72 -2.92
N THR A 223 -16.37 -2.55 -2.92
CA THR A 223 -16.99 -1.24 -2.74
C THR A 223 -16.70 -0.73 -1.34
N PHE A 224 -16.88 -1.59 -0.33
CA PHE A 224 -16.51 -1.27 1.04
C PHE A 224 -15.02 -0.94 1.18
N LEU A 225 -14.13 -1.69 0.53
CA LEU A 225 -12.68 -1.48 0.63
C LEU A 225 -12.21 -0.17 -0.02
N TYR A 226 -12.68 0.14 -1.23
CA TYR A 226 -12.03 1.13 -2.10
C TYR A 226 -12.90 2.38 -2.41
N ALA A 227 -14.22 2.29 -2.26
CA ALA A 227 -15.09 3.44 -2.56
C ALA A 227 -14.98 4.55 -1.50
N LYS A 228 -14.60 4.19 -0.27
CA LYS A 228 -14.55 5.11 0.89
C LYS A 228 -13.13 5.31 1.39
N ALA A 229 -12.88 6.48 1.97
CA ALA A 229 -11.67 6.74 2.72
C ALA A 229 -11.58 5.83 3.96
N ILE A 230 -10.37 5.58 4.44
CA ILE A 230 -10.11 4.98 5.75
C ILE A 230 -10.70 5.90 6.82
N GLU A 231 -11.39 5.30 7.80
CA GLU A 231 -11.96 6.05 8.91
C GLU A 231 -10.88 6.80 9.69
N ASN A 232 -11.20 8.04 10.08
CA ASN A 232 -10.27 8.90 10.82
C ASN A 232 -9.85 8.28 12.17
N SER A 233 -10.70 7.46 12.78
CA SER A 233 -10.38 6.71 14.01
C SER A 233 -9.14 5.83 13.82
N VAL A 234 -9.05 5.13 12.69
CA VAL A 234 -7.92 4.22 12.38
C VAL A 234 -6.65 5.02 12.11
N SER A 235 -6.72 6.07 11.28
CA SER A 235 -5.54 6.89 11.00
C SER A 235 -5.06 7.64 12.25
N ASN A 236 -5.97 8.13 13.09
CA ASN A 236 -5.63 8.77 14.36
C ASN A 236 -4.96 7.80 15.33
N ALA A 237 -5.43 6.55 15.43
CA ALA A 237 -4.81 5.53 16.27
C ALA A 237 -3.35 5.25 15.84
N VAL A 238 -3.10 5.15 14.53
CA VAL A 238 -1.74 4.99 14.00
C VAL A 238 -0.88 6.23 14.30
N MET A 239 -1.41 7.43 14.06
CA MET A 239 -0.70 8.68 14.34
C MET A 239 -0.36 8.85 15.82
N GLN A 240 -1.26 8.45 16.72
CA GLN A 240 -1.05 8.48 18.15
C GLN A 240 0.08 7.52 18.56
N SER A 241 0.06 6.28 18.10
CA SER A 241 1.12 5.32 18.43
C SER A 241 2.49 5.73 17.89
N LEU A 242 2.55 6.35 16.71
CA LEU A 242 3.80 6.92 16.19
C LEU A 242 4.38 8.01 17.09
N GLN A 243 3.51 8.86 17.64
CA GLN A 243 3.89 9.94 18.52
C GLN A 243 4.32 9.41 19.90
N GLU A 244 3.61 8.41 20.44
CA GLU A 244 3.91 7.80 21.75
C GLU A 244 5.18 6.93 21.72
N GLU A 245 5.34 6.08 20.70
CA GLU A 245 6.44 5.11 20.63
C GLU A 245 7.74 5.73 20.07
N TYR A 246 7.65 6.71 19.17
CA TYR A 246 8.81 7.26 18.46
C TYR A 246 8.94 8.79 18.49
N ASN A 247 7.96 9.53 19.04
CA ASN A 247 7.89 11.00 18.94
C ASN A 247 7.92 11.51 17.48
N LEU A 248 7.31 10.72 16.58
CA LEU A 248 7.25 10.98 15.14
C LEU A 248 5.82 11.32 14.69
N THR A 249 5.74 12.12 13.63
CA THR A 249 4.49 12.37 12.90
C THR A 249 4.59 11.78 11.49
N LEU A 250 3.45 11.54 10.82
CA LEU A 250 3.45 11.08 9.43
C LEU A 250 4.27 12.00 8.52
N LYS A 251 4.16 13.34 8.69
CA LYS A 251 4.97 14.31 7.93
C LYS A 251 6.47 14.18 8.17
N LYS A 252 6.89 13.87 9.41
CA LYS A 252 8.31 13.60 9.70
C LYS A 252 8.76 12.29 9.05
N LEU A 253 7.96 11.23 9.16
CA LEU A 253 8.25 9.95 8.51
C LEU A 253 8.36 10.08 6.98
N GLN A 254 7.47 10.84 6.35
CA GLN A 254 7.53 11.13 4.91
C GLN A 254 8.86 11.77 4.52
N LYS A 255 9.43 12.64 5.37
CA LYS A 255 10.72 13.30 5.12
C LYS A 255 11.91 12.38 5.37
N VAL A 256 11.90 11.62 6.47
CA VAL A 256 13.01 10.73 6.84
C VAL A 256 13.06 9.50 5.93
N GLY A 257 11.90 8.96 5.52
CA GLY A 257 11.81 7.73 4.72
C GLY A 257 12.17 6.47 5.51
N LYS A 258 12.12 6.54 6.84
CA LYS A 258 12.34 5.40 7.74
C LYS A 258 11.06 4.59 7.89
N ASP A 259 11.19 3.28 7.97
CA ASP A 259 10.18 2.32 8.39
C ASP A 259 10.12 2.20 9.91
N VAL A 260 8.90 2.01 10.43
CA VAL A 260 8.65 1.87 11.87
C VAL A 260 7.50 0.90 12.11
N THR A 261 7.60 0.09 13.15
CA THR A 261 6.50 -0.75 13.65
C THR A 261 5.82 -0.10 14.85
N VAL A 262 4.49 0.04 14.80
CA VAL A 262 3.67 0.55 15.89
C VAL A 262 2.60 -0.45 16.31
N SER A 263 2.12 -0.31 17.54
CA SER A 263 1.02 -1.08 18.10
C SER A 263 -0.22 -0.19 18.31
N PRO A 264 -0.97 0.16 17.25
CA PRO A 264 -2.12 1.02 17.38
C PRO A 264 -3.24 0.38 18.19
N ALA A 265 -3.99 1.22 18.90
CA ALA A 265 -5.24 0.86 19.56
C ALA A 265 -6.38 0.73 18.54
N CYS A 266 -6.18 -0.09 17.50
CA CYS A 266 -7.16 -0.39 16.48
C CYS A 266 -7.16 -1.89 16.15
N LYS A 267 -8.24 -2.33 15.50
CA LYS A 267 -8.43 -3.71 15.09
C LYS A 267 -8.41 -3.84 13.58
N ASN A 268 -8.02 -5.03 13.09
CA ASN A 268 -8.16 -5.37 11.67
C ASN A 268 -9.64 -5.66 11.32
N PHE A 269 -9.90 -5.98 10.05
CA PHE A 269 -11.27 -6.34 9.60
C PHE A 269 -11.80 -7.64 10.21
N SER A 270 -10.93 -8.45 10.81
CA SER A 270 -11.29 -9.67 11.54
C SER A 270 -11.47 -9.43 13.05
N ASP A 271 -11.56 -8.16 13.50
CA ASP A 271 -11.74 -7.74 14.90
C ASP A 271 -10.58 -8.11 15.85
N GLU A 272 -9.36 -8.20 15.31
CA GLU A 272 -8.15 -8.56 16.05
C GLU A 272 -7.25 -7.36 16.27
N ASN A 273 -6.63 -7.28 17.45
CA ASN A 273 -5.57 -6.30 17.69
C ASN A 273 -4.36 -6.63 16.81
N VAL A 274 -3.76 -5.60 16.21
CA VAL A 274 -2.64 -5.77 15.28
C VAL A 274 -1.41 -4.95 15.64
N PHE A 275 -0.25 -5.42 15.23
CA PHE A 275 0.91 -4.56 14.98
C PHE A 275 0.85 -4.06 13.54
N ILE A 276 1.33 -2.84 13.31
CA ILE A 276 1.39 -2.26 11.98
C ILE A 276 2.78 -1.68 11.76
N SER A 277 3.51 -2.26 10.81
CA SER A 277 4.74 -1.70 10.27
C SER A 277 4.41 -0.85 9.08
N ILE A 278 4.96 0.36 9.02
CA ILE A 278 4.66 1.33 7.97
C ILE A 278 5.95 1.91 7.39
N VAL A 279 5.94 2.14 6.09
CA VAL A 279 6.99 2.85 5.36
C VAL A 279 6.36 3.74 4.28
N TYR A 280 6.98 4.89 4.03
CA TYR A 280 6.51 5.82 3.01
C TYR A 280 7.36 5.75 1.74
N ASN A 281 6.72 5.40 0.63
CA ASN A 281 7.31 5.47 -0.70
C ASN A 281 7.25 6.91 -1.22
N LYS A 282 8.38 7.62 -1.15
CA LYS A 282 8.48 9.02 -1.59
C LYS A 282 8.26 9.20 -3.10
N LYS A 283 8.73 8.25 -3.92
CA LYS A 283 8.68 8.39 -5.39
C LYS A 283 7.23 8.35 -5.90
N TYR A 284 6.44 7.42 -5.36
CA TYR A 284 5.06 7.20 -5.81
C TYR A 284 3.99 7.79 -4.89
N ASP A 285 4.41 8.41 -3.78
CA ASP A 285 3.52 9.07 -2.82
C ASP A 285 2.47 8.07 -2.29
N LEU A 286 2.99 6.99 -1.70
CA LEU A 286 2.24 5.85 -1.16
C LEU A 286 2.75 5.47 0.22
N TRP A 287 1.81 5.17 1.12
CA TRP A 287 2.09 4.46 2.36
C TRP A 287 1.95 2.97 2.13
N VAL A 288 2.99 2.21 2.49
CA VAL A 288 2.98 0.76 2.48
C VAL A 288 2.97 0.29 3.92
N SER A 289 2.07 -0.63 4.23
CA SER A 289 1.96 -1.18 5.58
C SER A 289 1.82 -2.69 5.55
N LEU A 290 2.41 -3.31 6.57
CA LEU A 290 2.23 -4.71 6.92
C LEU A 290 1.55 -4.76 8.28
N SER A 291 0.43 -5.45 8.37
CA SER A 291 -0.22 -5.72 9.66
C SER A 291 -0.21 -7.20 10.00
N GLU A 292 -0.02 -7.50 11.28
CA GLU A 292 0.04 -8.84 11.84
C GLU A 292 -0.82 -8.91 13.11
N ALA A 293 -1.58 -9.99 13.28
CA ALA A 293 -2.43 -10.19 14.44
C ALA A 293 -1.62 -10.50 15.72
N LYS A 294 -1.90 -9.80 16.83
CA LYS A 294 -1.16 -9.95 18.09
C LYS A 294 -1.30 -11.34 18.74
N LYS A 295 -2.38 -12.07 18.44
CA LYS A 295 -2.66 -13.38 19.04
C LYS A 295 -1.59 -14.42 18.69
N ASP A 296 -0.97 -14.29 17.51
CA ASP A 296 0.00 -15.26 17.01
C ASP A 296 1.33 -15.13 17.77
N TRP A 297 1.66 -13.89 18.17
CA TRP A 297 2.81 -13.58 19.02
C TRP A 297 2.70 -14.19 20.42
N VAL A 298 1.51 -14.10 21.04
CA VAL A 298 1.26 -14.67 22.38
C VAL A 298 1.40 -16.20 22.35
N GLN A 299 0.96 -16.85 21.27
CA GLN A 299 1.09 -18.30 21.15
C GLN A 299 2.53 -18.76 20.91
N GLU A 300 3.35 -17.95 20.25
CA GLU A 300 4.76 -18.25 19.98
C GLU A 300 5.61 -18.02 21.23
N ALA A 301 5.38 -16.92 21.96
CA ALA A 301 6.04 -16.64 23.24
C ALA A 301 5.76 -17.69 24.33
N LEU A 302 4.59 -18.35 24.28
CA LEU A 302 4.23 -19.43 25.20
C LEU A 302 4.87 -20.80 24.85
N LYS A 303 5.51 -20.95 23.69
CA LYS A 303 6.18 -22.19 23.26
C LYS A 303 7.67 -22.24 23.61
N THR A 304 8.28 -21.08 23.84
CA THR A 304 9.65 -20.87 24.33
C THR A 304 9.71 -20.83 25.85
#